data_AF-A0A7V6SSH4-F1
#
_entry.id   AF-A0A7V6SSH4-F1
#
_cell.length_a   1.000
_cell.length_b   1.000
_cell.length_c   1.000
_cell.angle_alpha   90.00
_cell.angle_beta   90.00
_cell.angle_gamma   90.00
#
_symmetry.space_group_name_H-M   'P 1'
#
loop_
_entity.id
_entity.type
_entity.pdbx_description
1 polymer ?
#
loop_
_entity_poly.entity_id
_entity_poly.type
_entity_poly.pdbx_seq_one_letter_code
_entity_poly.pdbx_strand_id
1 'polypeptide(L)'
;VEDGFKIQAYTFILLRQDGFPCVFYGDYLGIDGEYARDSHQWMIDKLLEIRRDHAAGEQHDYFEHPNCIGWLLTGDEHHTPLAVLISNGAGKEISMLVGEHLAGRAFVDYTGHQEGEVFIGDDGRGVFYVGDASVSIWGLSD
;
A
#
# COMPACT_ATOMS: atom_id res chain seq x y z
N VAL A 1 -13.09 -16.85 0.21
CA VAL A 1 -11.92 -15.99 0.05
C VAL A 1 -11.13 -16.12 1.33
N GLU A 2 -9.84 -16.41 1.22
CA GLU A 2 -8.95 -16.49 2.38
C GLU A 2 -8.78 -15.10 3.01
N ASP A 3 -8.72 -15.01 4.33
CA ASP A 3 -8.77 -13.72 5.03
C ASP A 3 -7.60 -12.79 4.72
N GLY A 4 -6.40 -13.34 4.48
CA GLY A 4 -5.24 -12.54 4.04
C GLY A 4 -5.45 -11.84 2.70
N PHE A 5 -6.18 -12.47 1.78
CA PHE A 5 -6.47 -11.88 0.47
C PHE A 5 -7.42 -10.67 0.57
N LYS A 6 -8.27 -10.60 1.59
CA LYS A 6 -9.18 -9.45 1.75
C LYS A 6 -8.41 -8.15 1.95
N ILE A 7 -7.34 -8.17 2.75
CA ILE A 7 -6.50 -6.98 2.94
C ILE A 7 -5.86 -6.57 1.62
N GLN A 8 -5.34 -7.51 0.83
CA GLN A 8 -4.82 -7.21 -0.52
C GLN A 8 -5.89 -6.58 -1.42
N ALA A 9 -7.10 -7.12 -1.41
CA ALA A 9 -8.22 -6.58 -2.17
C ALA A 9 -8.61 -5.16 -1.70
N TYR A 10 -8.66 -4.92 -0.38
CA TYR A 10 -8.93 -3.60 0.18
C TYR A 10 -7.82 -2.60 -0.16
N THR A 11 -6.55 -2.97 -0.02
CA THR A 11 -5.41 -2.15 -0.44
C THR A 11 -5.54 -1.75 -1.90
N PHE A 12 -5.91 -2.70 -2.77
CA PHE A 12 -6.13 -2.42 -4.18
C PHE A 12 -7.29 -1.43 -4.38
N ILE A 13 -8.51 -1.71 -3.92
CA ILE A 13 -9.63 -0.80 -4.21
C ILE A 13 -9.50 0.56 -3.51
N LEU A 14 -8.87 0.62 -2.34
CA LEU A 14 -8.75 1.85 -1.54
C LEU A 14 -7.58 2.72 -1.96
N LEU A 15 -6.53 2.21 -2.58
CA LEU A 15 -5.34 3.02 -2.91
C LEU A 15 -5.07 3.14 -4.41
N ARG A 16 -6.00 2.72 -5.25
CA ARG A 16 -6.00 3.10 -6.67
C ARG A 16 -6.52 4.51 -6.85
N GLN A 17 -5.98 5.19 -7.85
CA GLN A 17 -6.42 6.53 -8.26
C GLN A 17 -7.88 6.50 -8.73
N ASP A 18 -8.25 5.47 -9.50
CA ASP A 18 -9.58 5.34 -10.07
C ASP A 18 -10.57 4.59 -9.17
N GLY A 19 -11.85 4.94 -9.31
CA GLY A 19 -12.96 4.21 -8.73
C GLY A 19 -13.54 4.82 -7.46
N PHE A 20 -14.66 4.24 -7.03
CA PHE A 20 -15.38 4.63 -5.82
C PHE A 20 -15.43 3.41 -4.89
N PRO A 21 -14.37 3.18 -4.09
CA PRO A 21 -14.31 2.00 -3.24
C PRO A 21 -15.44 2.00 -2.22
N CYS A 22 -15.97 0.81 -1.95
CA CYS A 22 -17.02 0.57 -0.97
C CYS A 22 -16.51 -0.46 0.04
N VAL A 23 -16.49 -0.09 1.31
CA VAL A 23 -16.11 -0.99 2.40
C VAL A 23 -17.31 -1.85 2.79
N PHE A 24 -17.12 -3.16 2.86
CA PHE A 24 -18.18 -4.05 3.30
C PHE A 24 -18.30 -4.06 4.83
N TYR A 25 -19.50 -3.73 5.33
CA TYR A 25 -19.78 -3.66 6.77
C TYR A 25 -19.35 -4.90 7.54
N GLY A 26 -19.58 -6.09 6.99
CA GLY A 26 -19.24 -7.36 7.66
C GLY A 26 -17.74 -7.66 7.71
N ASP A 27 -16.93 -7.14 6.77
CA ASP A 27 -15.48 -7.25 6.90
C ASP A 27 -14.93 -6.16 7.83
N TYR A 28 -15.62 -5.02 7.94
CA TYR A 28 -15.23 -3.95 8.84
C TYR A 28 -15.52 -4.30 10.30
N LEU A 29 -16.76 -4.63 10.67
CA LEU A 29 -17.11 -4.95 12.06
C LEU A 29 -17.04 -6.44 12.42
N GLY A 30 -16.80 -7.30 11.45
CA GLY A 30 -16.99 -8.74 11.62
C GLY A 30 -18.46 -9.14 11.49
N ILE A 31 -18.69 -10.45 11.50
CA ILE A 31 -20.03 -11.04 11.50
C ILE A 31 -20.06 -12.07 12.63
N ASP A 32 -21.11 -12.04 13.45
CA ASP A 32 -21.34 -13.05 14.48
C ASP A 32 -22.26 -14.17 13.97
N GLY A 33 -22.21 -15.34 14.62
CA GLY A 33 -23.13 -16.46 14.39
C GLY A 33 -22.48 -17.67 13.72
N GLU A 34 -23.31 -18.51 13.08
CA GLU A 34 -22.86 -19.78 12.46
C GLU A 34 -21.81 -19.58 11.35
N TYR A 35 -21.83 -18.41 10.71
CA TYR A 35 -20.87 -18.00 9.68
C TYR A 35 -19.99 -16.85 10.16
N ALA A 36 -19.52 -16.95 11.41
CA ALA A 36 -18.70 -15.92 12.02
C ALA A 36 -17.49 -15.56 11.15
N ARG A 37 -17.19 -14.27 11.10
CA ARG A 37 -16.01 -13.73 10.43
C ARG A 37 -15.37 -12.67 11.29
N ASP A 38 -14.06 -12.76 11.39
CA ASP A 38 -13.27 -11.77 12.10
C ASP A 38 -13.33 -10.41 11.38
N SER A 39 -13.28 -9.37 12.20
CA SER A 39 -13.15 -7.99 11.74
C SER A 39 -11.75 -7.74 11.17
N HIS A 40 -11.70 -6.94 10.11
CA HIS A 40 -10.48 -6.36 9.56
C HIS A 40 -10.38 -4.85 9.85
N GLN A 41 -11.14 -4.35 10.84
CA GLN A 41 -11.26 -2.93 11.16
C GLN A 41 -9.91 -2.23 11.25
N TRP A 42 -8.97 -2.80 12.01
CA TRP A 42 -7.66 -2.18 12.24
C TRP A 42 -6.92 -1.86 10.94
N MET A 43 -6.87 -2.82 10.00
CA MET A 43 -6.19 -2.61 8.73
C MET A 43 -7.00 -1.74 7.78
N ILE A 44 -8.33 -1.89 7.76
CA ILE A 44 -9.18 -1.05 6.92
C ILE A 44 -9.11 0.42 7.37
N ASP A 45 -9.13 0.70 8.67
CA ASP A 45 -8.96 2.05 9.23
C ASP A 45 -7.63 2.64 8.76
N LYS A 46 -6.55 1.88 8.88
CA LYS A 46 -5.23 2.31 8.41
C LYS A 46 -5.20 2.60 6.91
N LEU A 47 -5.81 1.75 6.07
CA LEU A 47 -5.91 2.00 4.63
C LEU A 47 -6.79 3.23 4.30
N LEU A 48 -7.86 3.47 5.08
CA LEU A 48 -8.71 4.65 4.93
C LEU A 48 -7.98 5.94 5.32
N GLU A 49 -7.19 5.91 6.39
CA GLU A 49 -6.30 7.02 6.79
C GLU A 49 -5.28 7.32 5.70
N ILE A 50 -4.57 6.29 5.21
CA ILE A 50 -3.63 6.43 4.09
C ILE A 50 -4.32 7.01 2.85
N ARG A 51 -5.52 6.52 2.50
CA ARG A 51 -6.27 7.03 1.35
C ARG A 51 -6.60 8.51 1.52
N ARG A 52 -7.06 8.90 2.71
CA ARG A 52 -7.49 10.27 3.01
C ARG A 52 -6.32 11.24 2.98
N ASP A 53 -5.18 10.83 3.53
CA ASP A 53 -4.08 11.75 3.87
C ASP A 53 -2.89 11.67 2.91
N HIS A 54 -2.83 10.66 2.02
CA HIS A 54 -1.65 10.45 1.15
C HIS A 54 -1.95 10.00 -0.28
N ALA A 55 -3.11 9.38 -0.55
CA ALA A 55 -3.37 8.80 -1.87
C ALA A 55 -3.82 9.86 -2.90
N ALA A 56 -2.85 10.63 -3.40
CA ALA A 56 -3.05 11.71 -4.36
C ALA A 56 -2.02 11.68 -5.51
N GLY A 57 -2.32 12.38 -6.59
CA GLY A 57 -1.45 12.49 -7.76
C GLY A 57 -1.72 11.48 -8.88
N GLU A 58 -0.82 11.45 -9.85
CA GLU A 58 -0.85 10.51 -10.96
C GLU A 58 -0.41 9.13 -10.50
N GLN A 59 -1.04 8.09 -11.05
CA GLN A 59 -0.65 6.71 -10.78
C GLN A 59 0.29 6.15 -11.84
N HIS A 60 1.40 5.55 -11.40
CA HIS A 60 2.32 4.78 -12.24
C HIS A 60 2.35 3.31 -11.80
N ASP A 61 1.92 2.40 -12.67
CA ASP A 61 1.83 0.97 -12.39
C ASP A 61 3.17 0.24 -12.65
N TYR A 62 3.57 -0.64 -11.74
CA TYR A 62 4.77 -1.50 -11.79
C TYR A 62 4.33 -2.98 -11.72
N PHE A 63 3.82 -3.50 -12.84
CA PHE A 63 3.21 -4.85 -12.93
C PHE A 63 4.13 -5.84 -13.66
N GLU A 64 5.37 -5.94 -13.20
CA GLU A 64 6.42 -6.72 -13.87
C GLU A 64 6.44 -8.19 -13.44
N HIS A 65 5.72 -8.55 -12.36
CA HIS A 65 5.70 -9.89 -11.81
C HIS A 65 4.27 -10.43 -11.62
N PRO A 66 4.03 -11.72 -11.91
CA PRO A 66 2.68 -12.30 -11.86
C PRO A 66 2.10 -12.37 -10.44
N ASN A 67 2.96 -12.44 -9.42
CA ASN A 67 2.57 -12.62 -8.02
C ASN A 67 2.91 -11.41 -7.13
N CYS A 68 3.46 -10.34 -7.71
CA CYS A 68 3.81 -9.14 -6.98
C CYS A 68 3.59 -7.94 -7.89
N ILE A 69 2.73 -7.05 -7.46
CA ILE A 69 2.41 -5.82 -8.18
C ILE A 69 2.68 -4.64 -7.27
N GLY A 70 2.99 -3.50 -7.88
CA GLY A 70 3.01 -2.25 -7.16
C GLY A 70 2.57 -1.10 -8.03
N TRP A 71 2.28 0.03 -7.41
CA TRP A 71 2.03 1.28 -8.09
C TRP A 71 2.49 2.43 -7.21
N LEU A 72 2.87 3.51 -7.87
CA LEU A 72 3.18 4.77 -7.24
C LEU A 72 2.00 5.73 -7.44
N LEU A 73 1.60 6.44 -6.41
CA LEU A 73 0.87 7.70 -6.53
C LEU A 73 1.87 8.83 -6.34
N THR A 74 1.97 9.76 -7.29
CA THR A 74 3.05 10.77 -7.30
C THR A 74 2.95 11.82 -6.18
N GLY A 75 1.82 11.91 -5.49
CA GLY A 75 1.51 13.07 -4.68
C GLY A 75 1.15 14.30 -5.53
N ASP A 76 0.92 15.42 -4.85
CA ASP A 76 0.55 16.71 -5.43
C ASP A 76 1.16 17.87 -4.61
N GLU A 77 0.63 19.09 -4.71
CA GLU A 77 1.15 20.25 -3.96
C GLU A 77 1.09 20.09 -2.43
N HIS A 78 0.28 19.15 -1.93
CA HIS A 78 0.05 18.91 -0.51
C HIS A 78 0.49 17.53 -0.04
N HIS A 79 0.75 16.61 -0.97
CA HIS A 79 1.05 15.20 -0.68
C HIS A 79 2.37 14.77 -1.30
N THR A 80 3.09 13.91 -0.58
CA THR A 80 4.33 13.28 -1.05
C THR A 80 4.01 11.99 -1.81
N PRO A 81 4.96 11.45 -2.60
CA PRO A 81 4.75 10.20 -3.30
C PRO A 81 4.45 9.04 -2.34
N LEU A 82 3.54 8.15 -2.75
CA LEU A 82 3.13 6.96 -2.01
C LEU A 82 3.35 5.72 -2.86
N ALA A 83 4.22 4.81 -2.42
CA ALA A 83 4.50 3.55 -3.09
C ALA A 83 3.69 2.42 -2.44
N VAL A 84 2.84 1.75 -3.22
CA VAL A 84 1.98 0.66 -2.75
C VAL A 84 2.41 -0.64 -3.39
N LEU A 85 2.56 -1.69 -2.58
CA LEU A 85 2.96 -3.02 -3.03
C LEU A 85 2.01 -4.08 -2.48
N ILE A 86 1.73 -5.08 -3.31
CA ILE A 86 0.94 -6.26 -2.97
C ILE A 86 1.67 -7.49 -3.51
N SER A 87 1.89 -8.50 -2.65
CA SER A 87 2.28 -9.84 -3.08
C SER A 87 1.20 -10.85 -2.70
N ASN A 88 0.91 -11.79 -3.60
CA ASN A 88 0.08 -12.96 -3.31
C ASN A 88 0.90 -14.27 -3.26
N GLY A 89 2.23 -14.16 -3.30
CA GLY A 89 3.17 -15.27 -3.24
C GLY A 89 4.34 -14.93 -2.31
N ALA A 90 5.56 -15.26 -2.72
CA ALA A 90 6.76 -14.86 -1.98
C ALA A 90 6.96 -13.34 -2.01
N GLY A 91 7.53 -12.80 -0.94
CA GLY A 91 7.90 -11.41 -0.80
C GLY A 91 8.90 -10.98 -1.86
N LYS A 92 8.86 -9.69 -2.21
CA LYS A 92 9.61 -9.16 -3.34
C LYS A 92 9.86 -7.67 -3.21
N GLU A 93 10.91 -7.23 -3.85
CA GLU A 93 11.24 -5.82 -4.00
C GLU A 93 10.74 -5.31 -5.35
N ILE A 94 10.30 -4.06 -5.38
CA ILE A 94 10.02 -3.30 -6.59
C ILE A 94 10.79 -1.99 -6.51
N SER A 95 11.60 -1.71 -7.53
CA SER A 95 12.24 -0.41 -7.68
C SER A 95 11.24 0.56 -8.30
N MET A 96 10.95 1.68 -7.63
CA MET A 96 9.99 2.69 -8.10
C MET A 96 10.63 4.08 -8.14
N LEU A 97 10.35 4.85 -9.18
CA LEU A 97 10.80 6.23 -9.34
C LEU A 97 9.88 7.17 -8.55
N VAL A 98 10.31 7.60 -7.36
CA VAL A 98 9.55 8.58 -6.53
C VAL A 98 9.93 10.03 -6.83
N GLY A 99 11.10 10.25 -7.45
CA GLY A 99 11.56 11.54 -7.95
C GLY A 99 12.90 11.99 -7.34
N GLU A 100 13.76 12.57 -8.18
CA GLU A 100 15.13 12.99 -7.80
C GLU A 100 15.15 14.04 -6.68
N HIS A 101 14.09 14.85 -6.58
CA HIS A 101 13.93 15.85 -5.51
C HIS A 101 13.83 15.25 -4.10
N LEU A 102 13.63 13.93 -3.99
CA LEU A 102 13.61 13.19 -2.73
C LEU A 102 14.90 12.41 -2.47
N ALA A 103 15.95 12.57 -3.28
CA ALA A 103 17.24 11.91 -3.04
C ALA A 103 17.73 12.10 -1.60
N GLY A 104 18.17 10.99 -0.98
CA GLY A 104 18.63 10.93 0.41
C GLY A 104 17.52 10.96 1.47
N ARG A 105 16.24 11.15 1.09
CA ARG A 105 15.12 11.07 2.02
C ARG A 105 14.77 9.61 2.33
N ALA A 106 14.24 9.39 3.53
CA ALA A 106 13.78 8.09 4.00
C ALA A 106 12.28 7.92 3.77
N PHE A 107 11.89 6.71 3.38
CA PHE A 107 10.52 6.23 3.33
C PHE A 107 10.33 5.12 4.37
N VAL A 108 9.15 5.07 4.98
CA VAL A 108 8.75 4.06 5.97
C VAL A 108 7.45 3.38 5.57
N ASP A 109 7.26 2.14 5.99
CA ASP A 109 6.03 1.39 5.73
C ASP A 109 4.92 1.80 6.71
N TYR A 110 3.94 2.54 6.20
CA TYR A 110 2.77 2.99 6.95
C TYR A 110 1.89 1.83 7.42
N THR A 111 1.97 0.64 6.79
CA THR A 111 1.26 -0.55 7.30
C THR A 111 1.84 -1.04 8.63
N GLY A 112 3.15 -0.87 8.83
CA GLY A 112 3.90 -1.45 9.94
C GLY A 112 4.22 -2.93 9.76
N HIS A 113 4.12 -3.47 8.54
CA HIS A 113 4.53 -4.84 8.23
C HIS A 113 6.03 -4.96 8.01
N GLN A 114 6.69 -3.87 7.60
CA GLN A 114 8.13 -3.80 7.40
C GLN A 114 8.76 -2.87 8.44
N GLU A 115 9.90 -3.31 8.99
CA GLU A 115 10.74 -2.48 9.84
C GLU A 115 11.83 -1.79 9.01
N GLY A 116 12.23 -0.60 9.44
CA GLY A 116 13.33 0.15 8.82
C GLY A 116 12.90 1.18 7.79
N GLU A 117 13.91 1.75 7.11
CA GLU A 117 13.77 2.86 6.18
C GLU A 117 14.30 2.48 4.81
N VAL A 118 13.62 2.95 3.76
CA VAL A 118 14.11 2.92 2.38
C VAL A 118 14.61 4.32 2.02
N PHE A 119 15.92 4.44 1.77
CA PHE A 119 16.51 5.70 1.30
C PHE A 119 16.39 5.81 -0.22
N ILE A 120 15.98 6.99 -0.69
CA ILE A 120 15.87 7.28 -2.12
C ILE A 120 17.25 7.60 -2.69
N GLY A 121 17.60 6.94 -3.80
CA GLY A 121 18.84 7.17 -4.52
C GLY A 121 18.89 8.51 -5.25
N ASP A 122 20.08 8.88 -5.72
CA ASP A 122 20.30 10.11 -6.49
C ASP A 122 19.54 10.13 -7.83
N ASP A 123 19.17 8.95 -8.34
CA ASP A 123 18.32 8.79 -9.53
C ASP A 123 16.81 8.91 -9.22
N GLY A 124 16.46 9.26 -7.98
CA GLY A 124 15.09 9.41 -7.52
C GLY A 124 14.35 8.10 -7.30
N ARG A 125 15.05 6.95 -7.27
CA ARG A 125 14.41 5.64 -7.08
C ARG A 125 14.55 5.13 -5.65
N GLY A 126 13.49 4.50 -5.16
CA GLY A 126 13.51 3.67 -3.95
C GLY A 126 13.33 2.19 -4.32
N VAL A 127 13.92 1.30 -3.53
CA VAL A 127 13.70 -0.15 -3.64
C VAL A 127 12.82 -0.57 -2.47
N PHE A 128 11.54 -0.80 -2.74
CA PHE A 128 10.52 -1.04 -1.74
C PHE A 128 10.20 -2.52 -1.65
N TYR A 129 10.13 -3.07 -0.43
CA TYR A 129 9.84 -4.47 -0.18
C TYR A 129 8.38 -4.68 0.25
N VAL A 130 7.82 -5.83 -0.12
CA VAL A 130 6.57 -6.38 0.44
C VAL A 130 6.80 -7.83 0.83
N GLY A 131 6.27 -8.23 1.99
CA GLY A 131 6.38 -9.59 2.51
C GLY A 131 5.53 -10.62 1.78
N ASP A 132 5.70 -11.89 2.18
CA ASP A 132 4.95 -13.03 1.65
C ASP A 132 3.43 -12.84 1.83
N ALA A 133 2.68 -13.00 0.75
CA ALA A 133 1.21 -12.87 0.73
C ALA A 133 0.69 -11.62 1.47
N SER A 134 1.43 -10.51 1.39
CA SER A 134 1.22 -9.30 2.19
C SER A 134 1.04 -8.04 1.35
N VAL A 135 0.84 -6.93 2.04
CA VAL A 135 0.80 -5.57 1.50
C VAL A 135 1.81 -4.71 2.23
N SER A 136 2.41 -3.74 1.54
CA SER A 136 3.24 -2.70 2.16
C SER A 136 2.99 -1.38 1.47
N ILE A 137 2.85 -0.31 2.25
CA ILE A 137 2.60 1.03 1.75
C ILE A 137 3.68 1.94 2.30
N TRP A 138 4.55 2.39 1.42
CA TRP A 138 5.69 3.21 1.76
C TRP A 138 5.40 4.67 1.45
N GLY A 139 5.56 5.53 2.45
CA GLY A 139 5.50 6.98 2.29
C GLY A 139 6.70 7.66 2.96
N LEU A 140 6.86 8.94 2.69
CA LEU A 140 7.96 9.74 3.24
C LEU A 140 7.93 9.69 4.78
N SER A 141 9.08 9.47 5.41
CA SER A 141 9.21 9.67 6.85
C SER A 141 9.05 11.15 7.19
N ASP A 142 8.32 11.42 8.27
CA ASP A 142 8.32 12.72 8.94
C ASP A 142 9.75 13.14 9.34
#